data_AF-A0A358A590-F1
#
_entry.id   AF-A0A358A590-F1
#
_cell.length_a   1.000
_cell.length_b   1.000
_cell.length_c   1.000
_cell.angle_alpha   90.00
_cell.angle_beta   90.00
_cell.angle_gamma   90.00
#
_symmetry.space_group_name_H-M   'P 1'
#
loop_
_entity.id
_entity.type
_entity.pdbx_description
1 polymer ?
#
loop_
_entity_poly.entity_id
_entity_poly.type
_entity_poly.pdbx_seq_one_letter_code
_entity_poly.pdbx_strand_id
1 'polypeptide(L)'
;SVSTDRIGVVALRAIRLLERLAGAGADRSGGAGVYETYPGGAVAAWALVDGSYKRTDSQPERAAIVAALGRHLDLGGFTEQMVVSDDDLDAVLCAAIVGLAADGRTHAPDERDKAQAAREGWIHIPSGPIEDLAGLASLDG
;
A
#
# COMPACT_ATOMS: atom_id res chain seq x y z
N SER A 1 -24.62 -11.99 -1.53
CA SER A 1 -24.02 -11.44 -2.77
C SER A 1 -22.54 -11.81 -2.77
N VAL A 2 -21.98 -12.20 -3.93
CA VAL A 2 -20.52 -12.44 -4.09
C VAL A 2 -19.70 -11.21 -3.66
N SER A 3 -20.28 -10.00 -3.72
CA SER A 3 -19.65 -8.77 -3.22
C SER A 3 -19.60 -8.66 -1.69
N THR A 4 -20.57 -9.22 -0.97
CA THR A 4 -20.61 -9.22 0.50
C THR A 4 -19.62 -10.23 1.09
N ASP A 5 -19.45 -11.39 0.46
CA ASP A 5 -18.59 -12.45 0.98
C ASP A 5 -17.10 -12.19 0.73
N ARG A 6 -16.72 -11.59 -0.42
CA ARG A 6 -15.31 -11.37 -0.75
C ARG A 6 -14.72 -10.07 -0.20
N ILE A 7 -15.51 -9.00 -0.10
CA ILE A 7 -15.04 -7.68 0.34
C ILE A 7 -15.58 -7.35 1.74
N GLY A 8 -16.85 -7.66 2.02
CA GLY A 8 -17.48 -7.32 3.30
C GLY A 8 -16.85 -8.00 4.51
N VAL A 9 -16.50 -9.29 4.39
CA VAL A 9 -15.85 -10.05 5.49
C VAL A 9 -14.42 -9.58 5.74
N VAL A 10 -13.67 -9.24 4.68
CA VAL A 10 -12.30 -8.70 4.80
C VAL A 10 -12.34 -7.30 5.41
N ALA A 11 -13.25 -6.43 4.96
CA ALA A 11 -13.46 -5.10 5.53
C ALA A 11 -13.84 -5.15 7.01
N LEU A 12 -14.74 -6.05 7.43
CA LEU A 12 -15.10 -6.23 8.84
C LEU A 12 -13.93 -6.77 9.69
N ARG A 13 -13.10 -7.66 9.12
CA ARG A 13 -11.88 -8.14 9.80
C ARG A 13 -10.82 -7.04 9.90
N ALA A 14 -10.66 -6.22 8.87
CA ALA A 14 -9.80 -5.04 8.90
C ALA A 14 -10.30 -4.06 9.98
N ILE A 15 -11.60 -3.73 10.02
CA ILE A 15 -12.20 -2.89 11.07
C ILE A 15 -11.89 -3.46 12.47
N ARG A 16 -12.05 -4.78 12.68
CA ARG A 16 -11.76 -5.44 13.96
C ARG A 16 -10.27 -5.44 14.31
N LEU A 17 -9.38 -5.59 13.33
CA LEU A 17 -7.92 -5.51 13.52
C LEU A 17 -7.51 -4.08 13.88
N LEU A 18 -8.07 -3.09 13.19
CA LEU A 18 -7.89 -1.67 13.48
C LEU A 18 -8.39 -1.31 14.89
N GLU A 19 -9.56 -1.81 15.30
CA GLU A 19 -10.10 -1.64 16.66
C GLU A 19 -9.18 -2.25 17.74
N ARG A 20 -8.56 -3.41 17.44
CA ARG A 20 -7.68 -4.11 18.38
C ARG A 20 -6.28 -3.50 18.47
N LEU A 21 -5.75 -2.97 17.36
CA LEU A 21 -4.51 -2.17 17.34
C LEU A 21 -4.72 -0.84 18.07
N ALA A 22 -5.93 -0.29 18.01
CA ALA A 22 -6.25 1.01 18.59
C ALA A 22 -6.36 1.03 20.12
N GLY A 23 -6.92 -0.01 20.75
CA GLY A 23 -7.21 -0.04 22.20
C GLY A 23 -8.18 1.04 22.75
N ALA A 24 -8.26 2.23 22.14
CA ALA A 24 -8.95 3.42 22.64
C ALA A 24 -9.25 4.50 21.55
N GLY A 25 -9.30 4.14 20.26
CA GLY A 25 -9.59 5.05 19.14
C GLY A 25 -8.38 5.28 18.24
N ALA A 26 -8.33 4.58 17.10
CA ALA A 26 -7.31 4.81 16.08
C ALA A 26 -7.70 6.03 15.25
N ASP A 27 -6.75 6.92 15.04
CA ASP A 27 -6.87 7.99 14.07
C ASP A 27 -6.94 7.38 12.65
N ARG A 28 -8.16 7.40 12.08
CA ARG A 28 -8.42 6.89 10.73
C ARG A 28 -8.01 7.86 9.62
N SER A 29 -7.57 9.07 9.97
CA SER A 29 -7.13 10.06 8.98
C SER A 29 -5.76 9.74 8.37
N GLY A 30 -5.09 8.67 8.84
CA GLY A 30 -3.74 8.32 8.41
C GLY A 30 -2.64 9.06 9.17
N GLY A 31 -2.99 9.80 10.22
CA GLY A 31 -2.05 10.61 11.01
C GLY A 31 -1.35 9.90 12.16
N ALA A 32 -1.84 8.74 12.63
CA ALA A 32 -1.27 8.06 13.80
C ALA A 32 -1.30 6.52 13.73
N GLY A 33 -0.32 5.94 13.01
CA GLY A 33 0.07 4.52 13.15
C GLY A 33 -0.76 3.49 12.37
N VAL A 34 -1.83 3.91 11.71
CA VAL A 34 -2.60 3.11 10.75
C VAL A 34 -2.68 3.86 9.43
N TYR A 35 -2.28 3.21 8.35
CA TYR A 35 -2.24 3.79 7.01
C TYR A 35 -3.03 2.90 6.05
N GLU A 36 -4.04 3.45 5.38
CA GLU A 36 -4.76 2.75 4.33
C GLU A 36 -3.98 2.92 3.01
N THR A 37 -3.81 1.82 2.27
CA THR A 37 -2.95 1.78 1.08
C THR A 37 -3.69 1.19 -0.11
N TYR A 38 -3.35 1.64 -1.31
CA TYR A 38 -3.87 1.08 -2.56
C TYR A 38 -2.72 0.77 -3.53
N PRO A 39 -2.22 -0.48 -3.56
CA PRO A 39 -1.08 -0.90 -4.38
C PRO A 39 -1.22 -0.53 -5.86
N GLY A 40 -2.40 -0.73 -6.45
CA GLY A 40 -2.67 -0.34 -7.83
C GLY A 40 -2.51 1.17 -8.09
N GLY A 41 -2.88 2.00 -7.12
CA GLY A 41 -2.71 3.45 -7.21
C GLY A 41 -1.24 3.87 -7.15
N ALA A 42 -0.43 3.23 -6.31
CA ALA A 42 1.00 3.50 -6.24
C ALA A 42 1.73 3.06 -7.53
N VAL A 43 1.42 1.87 -8.05
CA VAL A 43 1.96 1.38 -9.33
C VAL A 43 1.64 2.34 -10.47
N ALA A 44 0.42 2.89 -10.51
CA ALA A 44 0.03 3.89 -11.49
C ALA A 44 0.75 5.24 -11.27
N ALA A 45 0.88 5.71 -10.02
CA ALA A 45 1.57 6.95 -9.69
C ALA A 45 3.05 6.93 -10.11
N TRP A 46 3.70 5.77 -10.00
CA TRP A 46 5.09 5.57 -10.45
C TRP A 46 5.22 5.16 -11.93
N ALA A 47 4.12 5.00 -12.65
CA ALA A 47 4.09 4.58 -14.05
C ALA A 47 4.94 3.32 -14.34
N LEU A 48 4.88 2.30 -13.46
CA LEU A 48 5.75 1.12 -13.59
C LEU A 48 5.35 0.20 -14.75
N VAL A 49 4.06 0.15 -15.07
CA VAL A 49 3.48 -0.69 -16.13
C VAL A 49 2.25 -0.01 -16.73
N ASP A 50 1.98 -0.28 -18.01
CA ASP A 50 0.80 0.24 -18.73
C ASP A 50 -0.46 -0.63 -18.52
N GLY A 51 -0.27 -1.87 -18.03
CA GLY A 51 -1.31 -2.88 -17.89
C GLY A 51 -1.65 -3.20 -16.43
N SER A 52 -2.74 -3.97 -16.25
CA SER A 52 -3.06 -4.53 -14.94
C SER A 52 -2.07 -5.64 -14.60
N TYR A 53 -1.48 -5.63 -13.40
CA TYR A 53 -0.67 -6.72 -12.87
C TYR A 53 -1.49 -7.81 -12.14
N LYS A 54 -2.81 -7.68 -12.12
CA LYS A 54 -3.76 -8.53 -11.37
C LYS A 54 -4.36 -9.69 -12.18
N ARG A 55 -4.05 -9.81 -13.47
CA ARG A 55 -4.58 -10.91 -14.30
C ARG A 55 -3.70 -12.15 -14.18
N THR A 56 -4.28 -13.31 -14.49
CA THR A 56 -3.58 -14.60 -14.47
C THR A 56 -2.34 -14.58 -15.38
N ASP A 57 -2.40 -13.85 -16.50
CA ASP A 57 -1.33 -13.71 -17.50
C ASP A 57 -0.39 -12.52 -17.24
N SER A 58 -0.62 -11.70 -16.22
CA SER A 58 0.19 -10.51 -15.94
C SER A 58 1.54 -10.77 -15.26
N GLN A 59 2.13 -11.95 -15.43
CA GLN A 59 3.46 -12.26 -14.91
C GLN A 59 4.54 -11.27 -15.41
N PRO A 60 4.54 -10.84 -16.69
CA PRO A 60 5.50 -9.84 -17.17
C PRO A 60 5.39 -8.50 -16.43
N GLU A 61 4.18 -8.02 -16.19
CA GLU A 61 3.94 -6.77 -15.44
C GLU A 61 4.40 -6.92 -13.98
N ARG A 62 4.08 -8.04 -13.33
CA ARG A 62 4.57 -8.31 -11.96
C ARG A 62 6.08 -8.37 -11.91
N ALA A 63 6.73 -9.02 -12.88
CA ALA A 63 8.19 -9.06 -12.98
C ALA A 63 8.80 -7.66 -13.16
N ALA A 64 8.19 -6.80 -13.97
CA ALA A 64 8.62 -5.41 -14.14
C ALA A 64 8.52 -4.61 -12.83
N ILE A 65 7.41 -4.77 -12.09
CA ILE A 65 7.21 -4.11 -10.79
C ILE A 65 8.23 -4.63 -9.77
N VAL A 66 8.42 -5.95 -9.66
CA VAL A 66 9.41 -6.57 -8.75
C VAL A 66 10.82 -6.07 -9.07
N ALA A 67 11.19 -6.01 -10.34
CA ALA A 67 12.48 -5.48 -10.77
C ALA A 67 12.65 -3.99 -10.44
N ALA A 68 11.57 -3.20 -10.48
CA ALA A 68 11.61 -1.79 -10.07
C ALA A 68 11.80 -1.63 -8.56
N LEU A 69 11.05 -2.39 -7.76
CA LEU A 69 11.19 -2.40 -6.30
C LEU A 69 12.59 -2.86 -5.87
N GLY A 70 13.13 -3.91 -6.51
CA GLY A 70 14.44 -4.48 -6.19
C GLY A 70 15.64 -3.56 -6.47
N ARG A 71 15.45 -2.43 -7.15
CA ARG A 71 16.49 -1.39 -7.29
C ARG A 71 16.62 -0.51 -6.04
N HIS A 72 15.62 -0.51 -5.17
CA HIS A 72 15.52 0.40 -4.03
C HIS A 72 15.33 -0.33 -2.69
N LEU A 73 14.86 -1.57 -2.72
CA LEU A 73 14.60 -2.41 -1.56
C LEU A 73 15.35 -3.74 -1.65
N ASP A 74 15.82 -4.25 -0.52
CA ASP A 74 16.25 -5.65 -0.41
C ASP A 74 15.00 -6.54 -0.31
N LEU A 75 14.67 -7.20 -1.41
CA LEU A 75 13.53 -8.12 -1.51
C LEU A 75 13.88 -9.56 -1.09
N GLY A 76 15.15 -9.83 -0.76
CA GLY A 76 15.63 -11.17 -0.42
C GLY A 76 15.26 -12.24 -1.47
N GLY A 77 14.89 -13.42 -0.99
CA GLY A 77 14.52 -14.57 -1.84
C GLY A 77 13.06 -14.58 -2.32
N PHE A 78 12.30 -13.50 -2.13
CA PHE A 78 10.85 -13.50 -2.39
C PHE A 78 10.47 -13.03 -3.80
N THR A 79 11.45 -12.65 -4.63
CA THR A 79 11.20 -12.07 -5.97
C THR A 79 10.38 -12.99 -6.88
N GLU A 80 10.73 -14.27 -6.97
CA GLU A 80 9.98 -15.25 -7.79
C GLU A 80 8.53 -15.42 -7.29
N GLN A 81 8.33 -15.45 -5.97
CA GLN A 81 7.01 -15.58 -5.36
C GLN A 81 6.12 -14.37 -5.70
N MET A 82 6.66 -13.16 -5.65
CA MET A 82 5.95 -11.93 -6.03
C MET A 82 5.61 -11.86 -7.52
N VAL A 83 6.39 -12.52 -8.39
CA VAL A 83 6.05 -12.62 -9.83
C VAL A 83 4.89 -13.59 -10.07
N VAL A 84 4.82 -14.67 -9.30
CA VAL A 84 3.77 -15.68 -9.45
C VAL A 84 2.45 -15.20 -8.84
N SER A 85 2.51 -14.52 -7.70
CA SER A 85 1.36 -14.16 -6.85
C SER A 85 1.20 -12.65 -6.73
N ASP A 86 0.07 -12.13 -7.22
CA ASP A 86 -0.25 -10.71 -7.07
C ASP A 86 -0.59 -10.32 -5.63
N ASP A 87 -1.01 -11.26 -4.79
CA ASP A 87 -1.22 -11.05 -3.36
C ASP A 87 0.12 -10.82 -2.62
N ASP A 88 1.15 -11.58 -2.96
CA ASP A 88 2.49 -11.43 -2.36
C ASP A 88 3.15 -10.11 -2.82
N LEU A 89 2.96 -9.74 -4.09
CA LEU A 89 3.39 -8.44 -4.59
C LEU A 89 2.65 -7.29 -3.89
N ASP A 90 1.33 -7.40 -3.71
CA ASP A 90 0.52 -6.41 -2.99
C ASP A 90 0.98 -6.21 -1.56
N ALA A 91 1.33 -7.29 -0.86
CA ALA A 91 1.80 -7.19 0.52
C ALA A 91 3.06 -6.31 0.64
N VAL A 92 4.02 -6.48 -0.29
CA VAL A 92 5.25 -5.68 -0.32
C VAL A 92 4.95 -4.23 -0.74
N LEU A 93 4.10 -4.02 -1.74
CA LEU A 93 3.68 -2.68 -2.16
C LEU A 93 2.97 -1.93 -1.02
N CYS A 94 2.04 -2.58 -0.32
CA CYS A 94 1.39 -2.03 0.87
C CYS A 94 2.43 -1.61 1.92
N ALA A 95 3.36 -2.50 2.28
CA ALA A 95 4.39 -2.20 3.27
C ALA A 95 5.28 -1.01 2.86
N ALA A 96 5.68 -0.93 1.59
CA ALA A 96 6.44 0.17 1.04
C ALA A 96 5.68 1.51 1.11
N ILE A 97 4.38 1.51 0.77
CA ILE A 97 3.52 2.70 0.87
C ILE A 97 3.37 3.14 2.33
N VAL A 98 3.20 2.20 3.26
CA VAL A 98 3.14 2.51 4.70
C VAL A 98 4.42 3.19 5.17
N GLY A 99 5.59 2.69 4.75
CA GLY A 99 6.87 3.32 5.07
C GLY A 99 6.95 4.77 4.57
N LEU A 100 6.56 5.01 3.32
CA LEU A 100 6.51 6.36 2.77
C LEU A 100 5.48 7.25 3.48
N ALA A 101 4.34 6.69 3.88
CA ALA A 101 3.31 7.42 4.61
C ALA A 101 3.79 7.84 6.01
N ALA A 102 4.49 6.96 6.71
CA ALA A 102 5.13 7.25 7.99
C ALA A 102 6.20 8.35 7.88
N ASP A 103 6.92 8.41 6.75
CA ASP A 103 7.92 9.44 6.43
C ASP A 103 7.31 10.73 5.83
N GLY A 104 5.98 10.82 5.71
CA GLY A 104 5.30 12.00 5.16
C GLY A 104 5.45 12.17 3.63
N ARG A 105 5.85 11.12 2.90
CA ARG A 105 6.11 11.11 1.45
C ARG A 105 4.96 10.54 0.63
N THR A 106 3.76 10.77 1.14
CA THR A 106 2.51 10.46 0.45
C THR A 106 1.63 11.70 0.43
N HIS A 107 0.63 11.71 -0.43
CA HIS A 107 -0.35 12.79 -0.42
C HIS A 107 -1.15 12.74 0.88
N ALA A 108 -1.09 13.81 1.67
CA ALA A 108 -1.94 14.01 2.85
C ALA A 108 -3.27 14.67 2.44
N PRO A 109 -4.36 14.45 3.20
CA PRO A 109 -5.61 15.16 2.96
C PRO A 109 -5.41 16.66 3.15
N ASP A 110 -5.93 17.46 2.22
CA ASP A 110 -5.96 18.92 2.37
C ASP A 110 -7.03 19.36 3.39
N GLU A 111 -7.07 20.65 3.74
CA GLU A 111 -8.04 21.17 4.73
C GLU A 111 -9.51 20.89 4.38
N ARG A 112 -9.84 20.76 3.09
CA ARG A 112 -11.21 20.52 2.62
C ARG A 112 -11.58 19.05 2.76
N ASP A 113 -10.61 18.16 2.59
CA ASP A 113 -10.80 16.71 2.65
C ASP A 113 -10.65 16.13 4.06
N LYS A 114 -9.98 16.83 4.99
CA LYS A 114 -9.75 16.36 6.38
C LYS A 114 -10.99 15.83 7.08
N ALA A 115 -12.11 16.55 7.01
CA ALA A 115 -13.35 16.12 7.66
C ALA A 115 -13.92 14.83 7.05
N GLN A 116 -13.70 14.63 5.75
CA GLN A 116 -14.13 13.43 5.04
C GLN A 116 -13.19 12.25 5.33
N ALA A 117 -11.88 12.49 5.27
CA ALA A 117 -10.84 11.53 5.61
C ALA A 117 -10.99 10.98 7.03
N ALA A 118 -11.34 11.83 8.00
CA ALA A 118 -11.58 11.40 9.38
C ALA A 118 -12.78 10.44 9.54
N ARG A 119 -13.76 10.48 8.62
CA ARG A 119 -14.94 9.60 8.65
C ARG A 119 -14.77 8.34 7.82
N GLU A 120 -14.19 8.48 6.62
CA GLU A 120 -14.16 7.42 5.61
C GLU A 120 -12.79 6.74 5.49
N GLY A 121 -11.73 7.34 6.01
CA GLY A 121 -10.35 6.88 5.79
C GLY A 121 -9.66 7.70 4.70
N TRP A 122 -8.34 7.52 4.59
CA TRP A 122 -7.52 8.18 3.59
C TRP A 122 -6.54 7.20 2.97
N ILE A 123 -6.61 7.05 1.66
CA ILE A 123 -5.70 6.18 0.91
C ILE A 123 -4.41 6.93 0.65
N HIS A 124 -3.32 6.43 1.22
CA HIS A 124 -1.99 6.95 0.97
C HIS A 124 -1.49 6.52 -0.41
N ILE A 125 -1.17 7.53 -1.23
CA ILE A 125 -0.53 7.37 -2.54
C ILE A 125 0.82 8.10 -2.49
N PRO A 126 1.92 7.49 -2.97
CA PRO A 126 3.22 8.14 -3.06
C PRO A 126 3.14 9.50 -3.78
N SER A 127 3.76 10.52 -3.20
CA SER A 127 3.80 11.87 -3.81
C SER A 127 5.10 12.13 -4.58
N GLY A 128 6.09 11.26 -4.41
CA GLY A 128 7.39 11.31 -5.05
C GLY A 128 7.68 10.09 -5.91
N PRO A 129 8.85 10.06 -6.56
CA PRO A 129 9.23 9.00 -7.48
C PRO A 129 9.64 7.73 -6.70
N ILE A 130 9.73 6.57 -7.36
CA ILE A 130 9.96 5.28 -6.68
C ILE A 130 11.31 5.20 -5.96
N GLU A 131 12.29 5.99 -6.37
CA GLU A 131 13.61 6.13 -5.76
C GLU A 131 13.53 6.51 -4.29
N ASP A 132 12.42 7.14 -3.90
CA ASP A 132 12.14 7.54 -2.54
C ASP A 132 12.16 6.36 -1.55
N LEU A 133 11.88 5.14 -2.04
CA LEU A 133 11.92 3.90 -1.27
C LEU A 133 13.32 3.59 -0.71
N ALA A 134 14.40 4.06 -1.34
CA ALA A 134 15.76 3.84 -0.84
C ALA A 134 16.00 4.51 0.53
N GLY A 135 15.24 5.57 0.84
CA GLY A 135 15.29 6.25 2.14
C GLY A 135 14.67 5.44 3.28
N LEU A 136 13.80 4.46 2.97
CA LEU A 136 13.15 3.63 3.98
C LEU A 136 14.10 2.66 4.68
N ALA A 137 15.23 2.34 4.06
CA ALA A 137 16.27 1.48 4.64
C ALA A 137 17.02 2.12 5.83
N SER A 138 16.73 3.40 6.14
CA SER A 138 17.41 4.17 7.20
C SER A 138 16.53 4.41 8.44
N LEU A 139 15.39 3.74 8.58
CA LEU A 139 14.54 3.87 9.76
C LEU A 139 15.14 3.05 10.93
N ASP A 140 16.21 3.60 11.52
CA ASP A 140 16.66 3.24 12.86
C ASP A 140 15.57 3.65 13.87
N GLY A 141 14.97 2.65 14.52
CA GLY A 141 14.46 2.71 15.91
C GLY A 141 13.25 3.59 16.20
#